data_AF-A0AAN8XBJ9-F1
#
_entry.id   AF-A0AAN8XBJ9-F1
#
_cell.length_a   1.000
_cell.length_b   1.000
_cell.length_c   1.000
_cell.angle_alpha   90.00
_cell.angle_beta   90.00
_cell.angle_gamma   90.00
#
_symmetry.space_group_name_H-M   'P 1'
#
loop_
_entity.id
_entity.type
_entity.pdbx_description
1 polymer ?
#
loop_
_entity_poly.entity_id
_entity_poly.type
_entity_poly.pdbx_seq_one_letter_code
_entity_poly.pdbx_strand_id
1 'polypeptide(L)'
;MKERREKDVSKSDSYNIPKSINIGVTINTTGVTLRVNDKLVYSCVNKTLTLNTMTLKFHAGIHLVTLHQATGQVMRTENFMTWQAGTECHLLSALESIQDGRLLVFIGMPNFISHLTSKSLDVLSNLGSWFVRSLAVNEMWCFAVYKSGHVVLESTNIDSVYNNTQLPDVGPFNLEFAITPMQGQRCAWYSDLGMKERAEFCEEYEGYGDFCSCRDTPWNPKPSKVVSIIRTVLK
;
A
#
# COMPACT_ATOMS: atom_id res chain seq x y z
N MET A 1 55.51 2.90 10.42
CA MET A 1 54.28 2.09 10.33
C MET A 1 53.33 2.53 11.43
N LYS A 2 52.29 3.31 11.08
CA LYS A 2 51.20 3.68 12.00
C LYS A 2 49.99 2.84 11.63
N GLU A 3 49.68 1.84 12.46
CA GLU A 3 48.47 1.03 12.34
C GLU A 3 47.23 1.91 12.50
N ARG A 4 46.35 1.85 11.50
CA ARG A 4 44.96 2.30 11.59
C ARG A 4 44.22 1.32 12.50
N ARG A 5 43.63 1.83 13.59
CA ARG A 5 42.50 1.17 14.23
C ARG A 5 41.22 1.83 13.72
N GLU A 6 40.70 1.27 12.62
CA GLU A 6 39.27 1.27 12.36
C GLU A 6 38.62 0.44 13.46
N LYS A 7 37.77 1.07 14.27
CA LYS A 7 36.82 0.35 15.11
C LYS A 7 35.46 1.05 15.07
N ASP A 8 34.50 0.24 14.61
CA ASP A 8 33.10 0.20 15.00
C ASP A 8 32.15 1.25 14.40
N VAL A 9 31.91 1.12 13.09
CA VAL A 9 30.60 1.41 12.49
C VAL A 9 29.90 0.09 12.19
N SER A 10 29.27 -0.53 13.19
CA SER A 10 28.34 -1.66 12.99
C SER A 10 27.44 -1.88 14.21
N LYS A 11 26.59 -0.88 14.50
CA LYS A 11 25.28 -1.19 15.08
C LYS A 11 24.26 -1.00 13.98
N SER A 12 24.01 -2.09 13.24
CA SER A 12 22.76 -2.22 12.51
C SER A 12 21.64 -2.17 13.54
N ASP A 13 20.73 -1.20 13.41
CA ASP A 13 19.49 -1.18 14.15
C ASP A 13 18.71 -2.45 13.79
N SER A 14 18.86 -3.48 14.62
CA SER A 14 18.13 -4.73 14.49
C SER A 14 16.70 -4.45 14.94
N TYR A 15 15.84 -4.03 14.01
CA TYR A 15 14.40 -4.16 14.19
C TYR A 15 14.14 -5.57 14.73
N ASN A 16 13.40 -5.71 15.83
CA ASN A 16 12.92 -7.01 16.30
C ASN A 16 11.92 -7.51 15.25
N ILE A 17 12.43 -8.16 14.21
CA ILE A 17 11.64 -8.74 13.12
C ILE A 17 10.80 -9.87 13.74
N PRO A 18 9.46 -9.79 13.69
CA PRO A 18 8.62 -10.85 14.23
C PRO A 18 8.86 -12.17 13.46
N LYS A 19 8.54 -13.30 14.09
CA LYS A 19 8.66 -14.61 13.42
C LYS A 19 7.63 -14.78 12.30
N SER A 20 6.44 -14.22 12.50
CA SER A 20 5.33 -14.21 11.56
C SER A 20 4.54 -12.91 11.71
N ILE A 21 3.89 -12.47 10.64
CA ILE A 21 2.90 -11.39 10.67
C ILE A 21 1.56 -12.02 10.29
N ASN A 22 0.59 -11.97 11.20
CA ASN A 22 -0.77 -12.44 10.96
C ASN A 22 -1.59 -11.29 10.39
N ILE A 23 -2.27 -11.50 9.26
CA ILE A 23 -3.10 -10.51 8.61
C ILE A 23 -4.52 -11.05 8.55
N GLY A 24 -5.46 -10.27 9.07
CA GLY A 24 -6.89 -10.55 9.02
C GLY A 24 -7.61 -9.51 8.17
N VAL A 25 -8.39 -9.93 7.18
CA VAL A 25 -9.24 -9.06 6.36
C VAL A 25 -10.69 -9.47 6.55
N THR A 26 -11.54 -8.50 6.86
CA THR A 26 -12.99 -8.70 6.96
C THR A 26 -13.69 -7.70 6.06
N ILE A 27 -14.54 -8.19 5.17
CA ILE A 27 -15.51 -7.38 4.42
C ILE A 27 -16.91 -7.82 4.82
N ASN A 28 -17.78 -6.87 5.16
CA ASN A 28 -19.18 -7.13 5.48
C ASN A 28 -20.06 -5.90 5.14
N THR A 29 -21.34 -5.97 5.48
CA THR A 29 -22.32 -4.88 5.25
C THR A 29 -21.94 -3.55 5.93
N THR A 30 -21.14 -3.60 6.99
CA THR A 30 -20.66 -2.41 7.73
C THR A 30 -19.40 -1.80 7.14
N GLY A 31 -18.71 -2.47 6.21
CA GLY A 31 -17.52 -1.98 5.53
C GLY A 31 -16.38 -2.98 5.50
N VAL A 32 -15.15 -2.47 5.50
CA VAL A 32 -13.91 -3.25 5.45
C VAL A 32 -13.04 -2.97 6.66
N THR A 33 -12.39 -4.01 7.19
CA THR A 33 -11.34 -3.88 8.20
C THR A 33 -10.15 -4.76 7.86
N LEU A 34 -8.94 -4.27 8.15
CA LEU A 34 -7.71 -5.06 8.11
C LEU A 34 -7.00 -4.98 9.46
N ARG A 35 -6.61 -6.16 9.96
CA ARG A 35 -5.86 -6.35 11.19
C ARG A 35 -4.48 -6.91 10.90
N VAL A 36 -3.50 -6.47 11.67
CA VAL A 36 -2.13 -7.03 11.68
C VAL A 36 -1.81 -7.43 13.12
N ASN A 37 -1.50 -8.72 13.33
CA ASN A 37 -1.29 -9.31 14.66
C ASN A 37 -2.41 -8.92 15.64
N ASP A 38 -3.66 -9.16 15.24
CA ASP A 38 -4.91 -8.85 15.95
C ASP A 38 -5.21 -7.37 16.21
N LYS A 39 -4.27 -6.46 15.90
CA LYS A 39 -4.46 -5.02 15.99
C LYS A 39 -5.19 -4.52 14.75
N LEU A 40 -6.30 -3.81 14.92
CA LEU A 40 -6.95 -3.08 13.84
C LEU A 40 -6.03 -1.97 13.34
N VAL A 41 -5.63 -2.05 12.07
CA VAL A 41 -4.72 -1.06 11.45
C VAL A 41 -5.37 -0.29 10.30
N TYR A 42 -6.45 -0.82 9.73
CA TYR A 42 -7.23 -0.14 8.71
C TYR A 42 -8.72 -0.45 8.88
N SER A 43 -9.56 0.56 8.68
CA SER A 43 -11.00 0.39 8.59
C SER A 43 -11.62 1.44 7.67
N CYS A 44 -12.61 1.03 6.89
CA CYS A 44 -13.47 1.92 6.13
C CYS A 44 -14.91 1.47 6.33
N VAL A 45 -15.68 2.28 7.07
CA VAL A 45 -17.11 2.00 7.30
C VAL A 45 -17.94 2.26 6.04
N ASN A 46 -19.09 1.62 5.94
CA ASN A 46 -20.05 1.82 4.87
C ASN A 46 -20.52 3.28 4.86
N LYS A 47 -20.03 4.04 3.88
CA LYS A 47 -20.39 5.44 3.61
C LYS A 47 -21.24 5.53 2.36
N THR A 48 -22.39 4.85 2.35
CA THR A 48 -23.38 5.01 1.28
C THR A 48 -24.27 6.22 1.56
N LEU A 49 -24.39 7.12 0.59
CA LEU A 49 -25.28 8.27 0.63
C LEU A 49 -26.23 8.22 -0.57
N THR A 50 -27.53 8.24 -0.30
CA THR A 50 -28.56 8.33 -1.34
C THR A 50 -29.06 9.77 -1.44
N LEU A 51 -28.81 10.43 -2.57
CA LEU A 51 -29.25 11.79 -2.89
C LEU A 51 -30.20 11.73 -4.08
N ASN A 52 -31.50 11.93 -3.84
CA ASN A 52 -32.56 11.82 -4.85
C ASN A 52 -32.51 10.47 -5.59
N THR A 53 -32.05 10.46 -6.83
CA THR A 53 -31.92 9.28 -7.71
C THR A 53 -30.51 8.70 -7.75
N MET A 54 -29.53 9.34 -7.10
CA MET A 54 -28.12 8.94 -7.14
C MET A 54 -27.70 8.27 -5.82
N THR A 55 -27.06 7.11 -5.91
CA THR A 55 -26.46 6.43 -4.76
C THR A 55 -24.94 6.53 -4.85
N LEU A 56 -24.33 7.27 -3.92
CA LEU A 56 -22.88 7.42 -3.79
C LEU A 56 -22.35 6.41 -2.77
N LYS A 57 -21.40 5.58 -3.18
CA LYS A 57 -20.76 4.58 -2.31
C LYS A 57 -19.30 4.97 -2.05
N PHE A 58 -19.06 5.87 -1.12
CA PHE A 58 -17.69 6.39 -0.83
C PHE A 58 -16.73 5.34 -0.26
N HIS A 59 -17.26 4.19 0.16
CA HIS A 59 -16.50 3.06 0.65
C HIS A 59 -16.28 1.97 -0.41
N ALA A 60 -16.91 2.08 -1.59
CA ALA A 60 -16.75 1.08 -2.65
C ALA A 60 -15.52 1.37 -3.50
N GLY A 61 -15.00 0.33 -4.17
CA GLY A 61 -13.80 0.38 -4.98
C GLY A 61 -12.71 -0.55 -4.47
N ILE A 62 -11.45 -0.23 -4.79
CA ILE A 62 -10.26 -0.95 -4.32
C ILE A 62 -9.66 -0.20 -3.15
N HIS A 63 -9.56 -0.87 -2.01
CA HIS A 63 -8.73 -0.42 -0.90
C HIS A 63 -7.34 -1.00 -1.07
N LEU A 64 -6.32 -0.16 -0.96
CA LEU A 64 -4.92 -0.56 -0.93
C LEU A 64 -4.34 -0.26 0.45
N VAL A 65 -3.84 -1.28 1.12
CA VAL A 65 -3.06 -1.15 2.35
C VAL A 65 -1.63 -1.61 2.05
N THR A 66 -0.69 -0.68 2.15
CA THR A 66 0.74 -0.97 1.97
C THR A 66 1.38 -1.17 3.34
N LEU A 67 1.99 -2.33 3.52
CA LEU A 67 2.63 -2.75 4.74
C LEU A 67 4.15 -2.86 4.54
N HIS A 68 4.89 -2.49 5.57
CA HIS A 68 6.31 -2.74 5.66
C HIS A 68 6.56 -4.26 5.73
N GLN A 69 7.27 -4.79 4.76
CA GLN A 69 7.48 -6.23 4.51
C GLN A 69 8.14 -6.98 5.67
N ALA A 70 8.93 -6.29 6.51
CA ALA A 70 9.63 -6.92 7.63
C ALA A 70 8.89 -6.78 8.97
N THR A 71 8.04 -5.76 9.13
CA THR A 71 7.47 -5.41 10.45
C THR A 71 5.94 -5.49 10.46
N GLY A 72 5.29 -5.46 9.30
CA GLY A 72 3.84 -5.38 9.18
C GLY A 72 3.27 -4.01 9.52
N GLN A 73 4.12 -2.99 9.72
CA GLN A 73 3.67 -1.62 9.96
C GLN A 73 2.95 -1.07 8.72
N VAL A 74 1.82 -0.39 8.92
CA VAL A 74 1.14 0.32 7.83
C VAL A 74 1.96 1.53 7.42
N MET A 75 2.29 1.61 6.13
CA MET A 75 3.04 2.72 5.53
C MET A 75 2.15 3.64 4.70
N ARG A 76 1.08 3.08 4.11
CA ARG A 76 0.09 3.83 3.32
C ARG A 76 -1.24 3.09 3.32
N THR A 77 -2.34 3.85 3.31
CA THR A 77 -3.68 3.33 3.08
C THR A 77 -4.42 4.25 2.12
N GLU A 78 -5.12 3.69 1.14
CA GLU A 78 -5.88 4.48 0.18
C GLU A 78 -7.12 3.72 -0.29
N ASN A 79 -8.19 4.45 -0.57
CA ASN A 79 -9.38 3.90 -1.22
C ASN A 79 -9.53 4.53 -2.60
N PHE A 80 -9.45 3.71 -3.63
CA PHE A 80 -9.70 4.10 -5.02
C PHE A 80 -11.13 3.72 -5.36
N MET A 81 -11.99 4.72 -5.54
CA MET A 81 -13.38 4.56 -5.99
C MET A 81 -13.45 4.11 -7.46
N THR A 82 -12.91 2.94 -7.79
CA THR A 82 -12.83 2.36 -9.14
C THR A 82 -14.19 1.92 -9.71
N TRP A 83 -15.27 2.16 -8.95
CA TRP A 83 -16.63 2.18 -9.48
C TRP A 83 -16.99 3.51 -10.17
N GLN A 84 -16.09 4.51 -10.13
CA GLN A 84 -16.19 5.78 -10.85
C GLN A 84 -15.08 5.86 -11.91
N ALA A 85 -15.44 6.29 -13.12
CA ALA A 85 -14.52 6.49 -14.22
C ALA A 85 -13.36 7.44 -13.87
N GLY A 86 -12.14 7.11 -14.32
CA GLY A 86 -10.93 7.91 -14.15
C GLY A 86 -10.16 7.62 -12.86
N THR A 87 -10.82 7.07 -11.84
CA THR A 87 -10.19 6.78 -10.54
C THR A 87 -9.13 5.67 -10.63
N GLU A 88 -9.22 4.80 -11.64
CA GLU A 88 -8.22 3.78 -11.92
C GLU A 88 -6.84 4.36 -12.27
N CYS A 89 -6.77 5.59 -12.79
CA CYS A 89 -5.51 6.28 -13.02
C CYS A 89 -4.77 6.59 -11.71
N HIS A 90 -5.52 6.90 -10.64
CA HIS A 90 -4.94 7.15 -9.32
C HIS A 90 -4.40 5.86 -8.69
N LEU A 91 -5.10 4.74 -8.88
CA LEU A 91 -4.59 3.42 -8.47
C LEU A 91 -3.27 3.11 -9.17
N LEU A 92 -3.19 3.32 -10.48
CA LEU A 92 -1.96 3.09 -11.24
C LEU A 92 -0.80 3.98 -10.76
N SER A 93 -1.04 5.27 -10.55
CA SER A 93 -0.02 6.20 -10.05
C SER A 93 0.44 5.83 -8.63
N ALA A 94 -0.48 5.43 -7.75
CA ALA A 94 -0.13 4.95 -6.43
C ALA A 94 0.78 3.71 -6.52
N LEU A 95 0.43 2.74 -7.36
CA LEU A 95 1.26 1.55 -7.58
C LEU A 95 2.65 1.90 -8.11
N GLU A 96 2.75 2.82 -9.06
CA GLU A 96 4.05 3.29 -9.58
C GLU A 96 4.91 3.91 -8.47
N SER A 97 4.30 4.68 -7.56
CA SER A 97 5.00 5.43 -6.51
C SER A 97 5.55 4.59 -5.35
N ILE A 98 5.05 3.37 -5.15
CA ILE A 98 5.44 2.49 -4.04
C ILE A 98 6.80 1.85 -4.33
N GLN A 99 7.68 1.64 -3.34
CA GLN A 99 8.91 0.90 -3.58
C GLN A 99 8.67 -0.59 -3.87
N ASP A 100 9.52 -1.19 -4.71
CA ASP A 100 9.48 -2.62 -4.96
C ASP A 100 9.76 -3.41 -3.67
N GLY A 101 9.14 -4.59 -3.53
CA GLY A 101 9.28 -5.46 -2.36
C GLY A 101 8.40 -5.11 -1.15
N ARG A 102 7.68 -3.98 -1.15
CA ARG A 102 6.64 -3.69 -0.14
C ARG A 102 5.50 -4.70 -0.23
N LEU A 103 4.86 -5.01 0.89
CA LEU A 103 3.68 -5.87 0.91
C LEU A 103 2.43 -5.03 0.61
N LEU A 104 1.69 -5.43 -0.42
CA LEU A 104 0.45 -4.79 -0.85
C LEU A 104 -0.71 -5.70 -0.49
N VAL A 105 -1.73 -5.17 0.18
CA VAL A 105 -3.01 -5.84 0.39
C VAL A 105 -4.09 -5.04 -0.31
N PHE A 106 -4.59 -5.58 -1.41
CA PHE A 106 -5.73 -5.07 -2.15
C PHE A 106 -7.01 -5.70 -1.61
N ILE A 107 -8.03 -4.89 -1.42
CA ILE A 107 -9.35 -5.33 -0.98
C ILE A 107 -10.38 -4.71 -1.91
N GLY A 108 -10.97 -5.53 -2.78
CA GLY A 108 -12.03 -5.13 -3.70
C GLY A 108 -13.41 -5.26 -3.05
N MET A 109 -14.10 -4.14 -2.89
CA MET A 109 -15.50 -4.10 -2.47
C MET A 109 -16.43 -4.43 -3.65
N PRO A 110 -17.67 -4.87 -3.42
CA PRO A 110 -18.62 -5.12 -4.50
C PRO A 110 -18.69 -3.96 -5.50
N ASN A 111 -18.59 -4.26 -6.81
CA ASN A 111 -18.53 -3.32 -7.94
C ASN A 111 -17.18 -2.61 -8.18
N PHE A 112 -16.09 -3.04 -7.53
CA PHE A 112 -14.78 -2.41 -7.75
C PHE A 112 -14.24 -2.53 -9.19
N ILE A 113 -14.69 -3.54 -9.95
CA ILE A 113 -14.22 -3.79 -11.33
C ILE A 113 -14.87 -2.87 -12.39
N SER A 114 -15.92 -2.13 -12.04
CA SER A 114 -16.81 -1.49 -13.02
C SER A 114 -16.14 -0.47 -13.95
N HIS A 115 -15.10 0.23 -13.50
CA HIS A 115 -14.34 1.17 -14.33
C HIS A 115 -12.84 0.86 -14.39
N LEU A 116 -12.43 -0.37 -14.06
CA LEU A 116 -11.05 -0.78 -14.32
C LEU A 116 -10.83 -0.92 -15.82
N THR A 117 -9.83 -0.20 -16.34
CA THR A 117 -9.42 -0.32 -17.74
C THR A 117 -8.59 -1.58 -17.98
N SER A 118 -8.44 -2.01 -19.23
CA SER A 118 -7.53 -3.10 -19.59
C SER A 118 -6.12 -2.86 -19.06
N LYS A 119 -5.62 -1.61 -19.11
CA LYS A 119 -4.31 -1.25 -18.53
C LYS A 119 -4.24 -1.55 -17.03
N SER A 120 -5.27 -1.19 -16.27
CA SER A 120 -5.34 -1.47 -14.82
C SER A 120 -5.38 -2.97 -14.54
N LEU A 121 -6.18 -3.72 -15.31
CA LEU A 121 -6.24 -5.18 -15.22
C LEU A 121 -4.91 -5.84 -15.58
N ASP A 122 -4.22 -5.33 -16.61
CA ASP A 122 -2.91 -5.81 -17.02
C ASP A 122 -1.87 -5.59 -15.91
N VAL A 123 -1.86 -4.41 -15.27
CA VAL A 123 -0.95 -4.13 -14.15
C VAL A 123 -1.21 -5.06 -12.96
N LEU A 124 -2.47 -5.25 -12.56
CA LEU A 124 -2.83 -6.15 -11.47
C LEU A 124 -2.51 -7.62 -11.80
N SER A 125 -2.75 -8.04 -13.05
CA SER A 125 -2.40 -9.37 -13.54
C SER A 125 -0.89 -9.59 -13.60
N ASN A 126 -0.11 -8.58 -14.02
CA ASN A 126 1.35 -8.61 -14.03
C ASN A 126 1.96 -8.61 -12.63
N LEU A 127 1.28 -8.05 -11.62
CA LEU A 127 1.63 -8.23 -10.21
C LEU A 127 1.41 -9.67 -9.74
N GLY A 128 0.67 -10.49 -10.48
CA GLY A 128 0.46 -11.91 -10.23
C GLY A 128 -0.98 -12.29 -9.90
N SER A 129 -1.94 -11.36 -9.97
CA SER A 129 -3.35 -11.71 -9.74
C SER A 129 -3.87 -12.67 -10.82
N TRP A 130 -4.41 -13.79 -10.37
CA TRP A 130 -5.07 -14.79 -11.20
C TRP A 130 -6.53 -14.42 -11.45
N PHE A 131 -7.24 -13.90 -10.45
CA PHE A 131 -8.69 -13.69 -10.57
C PHE A 131 -9.08 -12.37 -11.21
N VAL A 132 -8.26 -11.32 -11.17
CA VAL A 132 -8.69 -9.95 -11.51
C VAL A 132 -9.38 -9.80 -12.87
N ARG A 133 -9.08 -10.67 -13.85
CA ARG A 133 -9.73 -10.66 -15.18
C ARG A 133 -11.03 -11.45 -15.27
N SER A 134 -11.25 -12.39 -14.37
CA SER A 134 -12.44 -13.24 -14.34
C SER A 134 -13.48 -12.78 -13.32
N LEU A 135 -13.16 -11.79 -12.49
CA LEU A 135 -14.08 -11.30 -11.46
C LEU A 135 -15.32 -10.65 -12.08
N ALA A 136 -16.47 -10.97 -11.50
CA ALA A 136 -17.75 -10.41 -11.87
C ALA A 136 -18.10 -9.18 -11.01
N VAL A 137 -19.09 -8.42 -11.48
CA VAL A 137 -19.69 -7.34 -10.69
C VAL A 137 -20.27 -7.93 -9.40
N ASN A 138 -20.14 -7.18 -8.29
CA ASN A 138 -20.52 -7.55 -6.93
C ASN A 138 -19.67 -8.59 -6.22
N GLU A 139 -18.70 -9.22 -6.88
CA GLU A 139 -17.74 -10.09 -6.18
C GLU A 139 -16.82 -9.28 -5.27
N MET A 140 -16.45 -9.90 -4.16
CA MET A 140 -15.45 -9.38 -3.24
C MET A 140 -14.11 -10.03 -3.55
N TRP A 141 -13.03 -9.26 -3.40
CA TRP A 141 -11.69 -9.72 -3.74
C TRP A 141 -10.69 -9.31 -2.67
N CYS A 142 -9.77 -10.20 -2.33
CA CYS A 142 -8.61 -9.88 -1.50
C CYS A 142 -7.37 -10.44 -2.18
N PHE A 143 -6.38 -9.58 -2.37
CA PHE A 143 -5.13 -9.95 -3.02
C PHE A 143 -3.96 -9.37 -2.23
N ALA A 144 -3.17 -10.25 -1.64
CA ALA A 144 -1.97 -9.90 -0.91
C ALA A 144 -0.74 -10.34 -1.71
N VAL A 145 0.16 -9.41 -1.98
CA VAL A 145 1.30 -9.63 -2.88
C VAL A 145 2.47 -8.73 -2.48
N TYR A 146 3.69 -9.24 -2.58
CA TYR A 146 4.85 -8.36 -2.55
C TYR A 146 4.98 -7.64 -3.88
N LYS A 147 5.34 -6.34 -3.86
CA LYS A 147 5.62 -5.54 -5.06
C LYS A 147 6.92 -5.95 -5.77
N SER A 148 7.08 -7.23 -6.00
CA SER A 148 8.08 -7.95 -6.79
C SER A 148 7.42 -9.07 -7.60
N GLY A 149 6.11 -9.29 -7.43
CA GLY A 149 5.32 -10.33 -8.08
C GLY A 149 5.11 -11.59 -7.23
N HIS A 150 5.66 -11.66 -6.02
CA HIS A 150 5.47 -12.82 -5.14
C HIS A 150 4.10 -12.76 -4.45
N VAL A 151 3.13 -13.48 -5.00
CA VAL A 151 1.77 -13.60 -4.46
C VAL A 151 1.77 -14.36 -3.14
N VAL A 152 1.13 -13.78 -2.13
CA VAL A 152 0.96 -14.40 -0.80
C VAL A 152 -0.39 -15.09 -0.71
N LEU A 153 -1.45 -14.38 -1.09
CA LEU A 153 -2.81 -14.83 -1.02
C LEU A 153 -3.61 -14.14 -2.11
N GLU A 154 -4.51 -14.89 -2.74
CA GLU A 154 -5.59 -14.31 -3.50
C GLU A 154 -6.87 -15.11 -3.24
N SER A 155 -7.95 -14.41 -2.93
CA SER A 155 -9.23 -15.03 -2.65
C SER A 155 -10.36 -14.12 -3.11
N THR A 156 -11.46 -14.75 -3.50
CA THR A 156 -12.69 -14.09 -3.89
C THR A 156 -13.86 -14.71 -3.13
N ASN A 157 -14.88 -13.91 -2.87
CA ASN A 157 -16.17 -14.43 -2.42
C ASN A 157 -17.18 -14.18 -3.55
N ILE A 158 -17.60 -15.31 -4.15
CA ILE A 158 -18.53 -15.36 -5.27
C ILE A 158 -19.92 -15.56 -4.68
N ASP A 159 -20.80 -14.58 -4.86
CA ASP A 159 -22.20 -14.79 -4.54
C ASP A 159 -22.91 -15.51 -5.68
N SER A 160 -23.50 -16.66 -5.39
CA SER A 160 -24.26 -17.46 -6.35
C SER A 160 -25.73 -17.00 -6.50
N VAL A 161 -26.19 -16.04 -5.69
CA VAL A 161 -27.60 -15.62 -5.64
C VAL A 161 -27.75 -14.15 -6.00
N TYR A 162 -27.72 -13.85 -7.29
CA TYR A 162 -28.14 -12.57 -7.84
C TYR A 162 -29.67 -12.45 -7.76
N ASN A 163 -30.22 -11.95 -6.66
CA ASN A 163 -31.61 -11.50 -6.59
C ASN A 163 -31.67 -9.97 -6.62
N ASN A 164 -32.23 -9.42 -7.70
CA ASN A 164 -32.31 -7.99 -8.06
C ASN A 164 -32.94 -7.04 -7.01
N THR A 165 -33.41 -7.53 -5.86
CA THR A 165 -34.18 -6.76 -4.89
C THR A 165 -33.48 -6.54 -3.55
N GLN A 166 -32.36 -7.20 -3.30
CA GLN A 166 -31.55 -7.00 -2.10
C GLN A 166 -30.09 -7.10 -2.50
N LEU A 167 -29.25 -6.16 -2.03
CA LEU A 167 -27.82 -6.49 -1.92
C LEU A 167 -27.79 -7.83 -1.18
N PRO A 168 -27.17 -8.88 -1.73
CA PRO A 168 -27.12 -10.13 -1.03
C PRO A 168 -26.60 -9.85 0.38
N ASP A 169 -27.16 -10.56 1.36
CA ASP A 169 -26.57 -10.62 2.69
C ASP A 169 -25.28 -11.41 2.55
N VAL A 170 -24.27 -10.79 1.90
CA VAL A 170 -22.99 -11.39 1.60
C VAL A 170 -22.38 -11.67 2.96
N GLY A 171 -22.41 -12.93 3.36
CA GLY A 171 -21.79 -13.40 4.60
C GLY A 171 -20.38 -12.83 4.69
N PRO A 172 -19.93 -12.43 5.89
CA PRO A 172 -18.71 -11.66 6.03
C PRO A 172 -17.55 -12.41 5.37
N PHE A 173 -16.91 -11.78 4.39
CA PHE A 173 -15.70 -12.31 3.77
C PHE A 173 -14.56 -12.11 4.76
N ASN A 174 -14.28 -13.16 5.52
CA ASN A 174 -13.22 -13.20 6.51
C ASN A 174 -12.06 -14.04 5.99
N LEU A 175 -10.88 -13.44 5.97
CA LEU A 175 -9.64 -14.10 5.61
C LEU A 175 -8.62 -13.86 6.69
N GLU A 176 -7.97 -14.94 7.12
CA GLU A 176 -6.82 -14.87 8.00
C GLU A 176 -5.67 -15.63 7.35
N PHE A 177 -4.50 -14.99 7.29
CA PHE A 177 -3.30 -15.60 6.75
C PHE A 177 -2.08 -15.08 7.47
N ALA A 178 -1.04 -15.91 7.55
CA ALA A 178 0.24 -15.54 8.14
C ALA A 178 1.30 -15.44 7.05
N ILE A 179 2.18 -14.46 7.18
CA ILE A 179 3.35 -14.32 6.33
C ILE A 179 4.63 -14.42 7.15
N THR A 180 5.66 -14.96 6.52
CA THR A 180 7.02 -14.80 7.01
C THR A 180 7.52 -13.43 6.60
N PRO A 181 7.99 -12.58 7.53
CA PRO A 181 8.51 -11.27 7.17
C PRO A 181 9.71 -11.40 6.25
N MET A 182 9.76 -10.53 5.24
CA MET A 182 10.88 -10.47 4.32
C MET A 182 11.80 -9.33 4.72
N GLN A 183 13.11 -9.57 4.78
CA GLN A 183 14.07 -8.48 4.73
C GLN A 183 14.03 -7.92 3.31
N GLY A 184 13.25 -6.87 3.12
CA GLY A 184 13.19 -6.21 1.81
C GLY A 184 14.54 -5.63 1.42
N GLN A 185 14.74 -5.43 0.12
CA GLN A 185 15.92 -4.73 -0.38
C GLN A 185 15.81 -3.26 -0.01
N ARG A 186 16.65 -2.82 0.92
CA ARG A 186 16.93 -1.40 1.12
C ARG A 186 17.74 -0.88 -0.07
N CYS A 187 17.50 0.36 -0.46
CA CYS A 187 18.35 1.00 -1.46
C CYS A 187 19.78 1.15 -0.90
N ALA A 188 20.79 1.12 -1.77
CA ALA A 188 22.20 1.23 -1.36
C ALA A 188 22.48 2.48 -0.49
N TRP A 189 21.78 3.59 -0.79
CA TRP A 189 21.92 4.87 -0.10
C TRP A 189 21.34 4.89 1.32
N TYR A 190 20.61 3.86 1.77
CA TYR A 190 20.09 3.79 3.16
C TYR A 190 21.23 3.69 4.19
N SER A 191 22.41 3.27 3.76
CA SER A 191 23.60 3.17 4.62
C SER A 191 24.42 4.47 4.70
N ASP A 192 24.09 5.47 3.87
CA ASP A 192 24.76 6.77 3.89
C ASP A 192 24.27 7.61 5.08
N LEU A 193 25.20 8.01 5.95
CA LEU A 193 24.92 8.87 7.10
C LEU A 193 24.28 10.21 6.69
N GLY A 194 24.62 10.74 5.51
CA GLY A 194 24.04 11.96 4.97
C GLY A 194 22.60 11.80 4.48
N MET A 195 22.09 10.56 4.39
CA MET A 195 20.74 10.21 3.93
C MET A 195 19.90 9.53 5.01
N LYS A 196 20.39 9.50 6.26
CA LYS A 196 19.72 8.78 7.36
C LYS A 196 18.27 9.21 7.56
N GLU A 197 18.00 10.52 7.61
CA GLU A 197 16.64 11.05 7.79
C GLU A 197 15.70 10.65 6.63
N ARG A 198 16.22 10.66 5.39
CA ARG A 198 15.47 10.21 4.21
C ARG A 198 15.19 8.71 4.26
N ALA A 199 16.16 7.92 4.70
CA ALA A 199 16.01 6.47 4.84
C ALA A 199 14.96 6.13 5.91
N GLU A 200 15.01 6.81 7.06
CA GLU A 200 14.01 6.67 8.13
C GLU A 200 12.62 7.05 7.63
N PHE A 201 12.49 8.17 6.91
CA PHE A 201 11.22 8.58 6.30
C PHE A 201 10.67 7.51 5.34
N CYS A 202 11.49 6.98 4.43
CA CYS A 202 11.06 5.97 3.46
C CYS A 202 10.83 4.58 4.08
N GLU A 203 11.26 4.33 5.33
CA GLU A 203 10.87 3.11 6.06
C GLU A 203 9.54 3.26 6.81
N GLU A 204 9.11 4.49 7.08
CA GLU A 204 7.86 4.77 7.78
C GLU A 204 6.70 5.09 6.80
N TYR A 205 6.99 5.80 5.71
CA TYR A 205 6.02 6.32 4.77
C TYR A 205 6.26 5.82 3.35
N GLU A 206 5.19 5.56 2.60
CA GLU A 206 5.28 5.04 1.24
C GLU A 206 4.48 5.84 0.21
N GLY A 207 4.92 5.76 -1.05
CA GLY A 207 4.28 6.37 -2.20
C GLY A 207 4.68 7.83 -2.45
N TYR A 208 5.94 8.13 -2.15
CA TYR A 208 6.63 9.38 -2.51
C TYR A 208 7.49 9.22 -3.78
N GLY A 209 7.32 8.11 -4.52
CA GLY A 209 7.90 7.88 -5.84
C GLY A 209 9.42 8.07 -5.84
N ASP A 210 9.90 8.99 -6.68
CA ASP A 210 11.32 9.28 -6.87
C ASP A 210 12.05 9.67 -5.58
N PHE A 211 11.35 10.19 -4.57
CA PHE A 211 11.93 10.46 -3.27
C PHE A 211 12.37 9.17 -2.54
N CYS A 212 11.69 8.05 -2.73
CA CYS A 212 12.10 6.77 -2.15
C CYS A 212 12.68 5.81 -3.19
N SER A 213 12.77 6.18 -4.47
CA SER A 213 13.28 5.29 -5.52
C SER A 213 14.72 4.81 -5.27
N CYS A 214 14.96 3.53 -5.58
CA CYS A 214 16.32 2.96 -5.61
C CYS A 214 17.00 3.11 -6.98
N ARG A 215 16.28 3.54 -8.03
CA ARG A 215 16.78 3.56 -9.41
C ARG A 215 17.73 4.72 -9.67
N ASP A 216 17.44 5.87 -9.07
CA ASP A 216 18.15 7.12 -9.32
C ASP A 216 18.98 7.56 -8.11
N THR A 217 19.94 8.44 -8.36
CA THR A 217 20.70 9.05 -7.27
C THR A 217 19.75 9.92 -6.44
N PRO A 218 19.68 9.75 -5.11
CA PRO A 218 18.82 10.53 -4.25
C PRO A 218 18.99 12.04 -4.48
N TRP A 219 17.92 12.74 -4.86
CA TRP A 219 17.94 14.20 -4.94
C TRP A 219 18.27 14.80 -3.57
N ASN A 220 19.37 15.53 -3.48
CA ASN A 220 19.76 16.26 -2.27
C ASN A 220 19.92 17.74 -2.61
N PRO A 221 18.98 18.62 -2.23
CA PRO A 221 19.09 20.03 -2.50
C PRO A 221 20.29 20.57 -1.72
N LYS A 222 21.25 21.15 -2.43
CA LYS A 222 22.26 21.99 -1.81
C LYS A 222 21.65 23.39 -1.73
N PRO A 223 21.13 23.85 -0.57
CA PRO A 223 20.72 25.23 -0.46
C PRO A 223 21.93 26.09 -0.83
N SER A 224 21.79 26.90 -1.87
CA SER A 224 22.77 27.94 -2.16
C SER A 224 22.83 28.84 -0.91
N LYS A 225 24.03 29.26 -0.51
CA LYS A 225 24.24 30.18 0.62
C LYS A 225 23.59 31.54 0.30
N VAL A 226 22.28 31.66 0.41
CA VAL A 226 21.55 32.94 0.35
C VAL A 226 21.27 33.39 1.78
N VAL A 227 22.33 33.57 2.55
CA VAL A 227 22.28 34.28 3.84
C VAL A 227 23.57 35.08 4.00
N SER A 228 23.69 36.21 3.29
CA SER A 228 24.72 37.21 3.61
C SER A 228 24.50 38.60 3.00
N ILE A 229 23.28 39.11 2.85
CA ILE A 229 23.07 40.54 2.51
C ILE A 229 21.83 41.13 3.22
N ILE A 230 21.79 41.15 4.56
CA ILE A 230 20.98 42.14 5.33
C ILE A 230 21.70 42.49 6.65
N ARG A 231 22.96 42.94 6.58
CA ARG A 231 23.66 43.52 7.76
C ARG A 231 24.61 44.67 7.39
N THR A 232 24.25 45.54 6.44
CA THR A 232 25.01 46.78 6.23
C THR A 232 24.18 47.94 5.65
N VAL A 233 23.00 48.25 6.20
CA VAL A 233 22.35 49.57 5.96
C VAL A 233 21.63 50.03 7.23
N LEU A 234 22.35 50.08 8.36
CA LEU A 234 22.01 50.89 9.53
C LEU A 234 23.33 51.21 10.26
N LYS A 235 24.11 52.08 9.63
CA LYS A 235 25.13 52.91 10.28
C LYS A 235 25.08 54.28 9.63
#